data_AF-A0A3A9WB53-F1
#
_entry.id   AF-A0A3A9WB53-F1
#
_cell.length_a   1.000
_cell.length_b   1.000
_cell.length_c   1.000
_cell.angle_alpha   90.00
_cell.angle_beta   90.00
_cell.angle_gamma   90.00
#
_symmetry.space_group_name_H-M   'P 1'
#
loop_
_entity.id
_entity.type
_entity.pdbx_description
1 polymer ?
#
loop_
_entity_poly.entity_id
_entity_poly.type
_entity_poly.pdbx_seq_one_letter_code
_entity_poly.pdbx_strand_id
1 'polypeptide(L)'
;MCGERSLMGVFDISVEGGEVVEVAALDVSAEAYLGHSDDVPTIAGLLDLAEQARDDGADEVTTDYPKGAPEGEGPPSGITIDRDRDAIDDEECYTISDYTPAA
;
A
#
# COMPACT_ATOMS: atom_id res chain seq x y z
N MET A 1 -10.74 4.26 10.78
CA MET A 1 -11.51 3.46 9.78
C MET A 1 -10.77 3.71 8.49
N CYS A 2 -10.62 2.74 7.59
CA CYS A 2 -9.88 2.98 6.35
C CYS A 2 -10.88 3.30 5.24
N GLY A 3 -10.69 4.42 4.54
CA GLY A 3 -11.56 4.90 3.46
C GLY A 3 -11.39 4.11 2.15
N GLU A 4 -12.21 4.44 1.16
CA GLU A 4 -12.33 3.70 -0.11
C GLU A 4 -11.39 4.24 -1.21
N ARG A 5 -10.17 4.69 -0.87
CA ARG A 5 -9.39 5.52 -1.81
C ARG A 5 -8.47 4.84 -2.80
N SER A 6 -8.13 3.54 -2.69
CA SER A 6 -7.56 2.73 -3.80
C SER A 6 -7.29 1.28 -3.36
N LEU A 7 -7.18 0.37 -4.34
CA LEU A 7 -6.74 -1.03 -4.17
C LEU A 7 -7.51 -1.82 -3.10
N MET A 8 -8.84 -1.93 -3.26
CA MET A 8 -9.68 -2.67 -2.31
C MET A 8 -9.57 -4.19 -2.51
N GLY A 9 -9.08 -4.88 -1.48
CA GLY A 9 -9.02 -6.35 -1.43
C GLY A 9 -7.64 -6.86 -1.03
N VAL A 10 -7.46 -8.17 -1.18
CA VAL A 10 -6.19 -8.85 -0.92
C VAL A 10 -5.57 -9.29 -2.25
N PHE A 11 -4.33 -8.89 -2.48
CA PHE A 11 -3.60 -9.14 -3.72
C PHE A 11 -2.27 -9.85 -3.44
N ASP A 12 -1.87 -10.73 -4.35
CA ASP A 12 -0.50 -11.21 -4.49
C ASP A 12 0.14 -10.51 -5.70
N ILE A 13 1.28 -9.87 -5.49
CA ILE A 13 1.88 -8.94 -6.46
C ILE A 13 3.33 -9.34 -6.68
N SER A 14 3.68 -9.64 -7.92
CA SER A 14 5.06 -9.87 -8.33
C SER A 14 5.64 -8.62 -8.97
N VAL A 15 6.84 -8.24 -8.52
CA VAL A 15 7.57 -7.07 -8.98
C VAL A 15 8.94 -7.49 -9.51
N GLU A 16 9.26 -7.09 -10.74
CA GLU A 16 10.57 -7.30 -11.36
C GLU A 16 11.10 -5.98 -11.90
N GLY A 17 12.38 -5.66 -11.63
CA GLY A 17 12.98 -4.41 -12.12
C GLY A 17 12.33 -3.12 -11.57
N GLY A 18 11.54 -3.22 -10.50
CA GLY A 18 10.77 -2.10 -9.94
C GLY A 18 9.38 -1.92 -10.55
N GLU A 19 8.99 -2.80 -11.47
CA GLU A 19 7.70 -2.75 -12.18
C GLU A 19 6.85 -3.96 -11.77
N VAL A 20 5.52 -3.76 -11.62
CA VAL A 20 4.59 -4.87 -11.39
C VAL A 20 4.48 -5.70 -12.65
N VAL A 21 4.79 -7.00 -12.55
CA VAL A 21 4.73 -7.94 -13.69
C VAL A 21 3.58 -8.92 -13.59
N GLU A 22 3.06 -9.16 -12.38
CA GLU A 22 1.91 -10.03 -12.15
C GLU A 22 1.10 -9.53 -10.95
N VAL A 23 -0.23 -9.64 -11.05
CA VAL A 23 -1.16 -9.37 -9.96
C VAL A 23 -2.19 -10.50 -9.94
N ALA A 24 -2.33 -11.17 -8.79
CA ALA A 24 -3.37 -12.14 -8.53
C ALA A 24 -4.31 -11.64 -7.43
N ALA A 25 -5.61 -11.72 -7.66
CA ALA A 25 -6.62 -11.45 -6.63
C ALA A 25 -6.76 -12.67 -5.70
N LEU A 26 -6.69 -12.43 -4.41
CA LEU A 26 -6.84 -13.46 -3.37
C LEU A 26 -8.23 -13.43 -2.70
N ASP A 27 -9.04 -12.41 -2.97
CA ASP A 27 -10.43 -12.31 -2.51
C ASP A 27 -11.37 -11.68 -3.54
N VAL A 28 -12.67 -11.75 -3.24
CA VAL A 28 -13.76 -11.27 -4.13
C VAL A 28 -13.70 -9.76 -4.38
N SER A 29 -13.14 -8.98 -3.46
CA SER A 29 -12.99 -7.53 -3.59
C SER A 29 -11.89 -7.21 -4.60
N ALA A 30 -10.75 -7.90 -4.49
CA ALA A 30 -9.65 -7.81 -5.43
C ALA A 30 -10.04 -8.29 -6.83
N GLU A 31 -10.85 -9.35 -6.95
CA GLU A 31 -11.39 -9.82 -8.24
C GLU A 31 -12.24 -8.74 -8.93
N ALA A 32 -13.06 -8.01 -8.17
CA ALA A 32 -13.84 -6.89 -8.70
C ALA A 32 -12.96 -5.72 -9.16
N TYR A 33 -11.78 -5.55 -8.55
CA TYR A 33 -10.84 -4.47 -8.84
C TYR A 33 -9.95 -4.74 -10.06
N LEU A 34 -9.55 -5.99 -10.32
CA LEU A 34 -8.62 -6.36 -11.42
C LEU A 34 -9.05 -5.92 -12.84
N GLY A 35 -10.33 -5.64 -13.06
CA GLY A 35 -10.84 -5.12 -14.34
C GLY A 35 -10.81 -3.61 -14.50
N HIS A 36 -10.33 -2.86 -13.50
CA HIS A 36 -10.55 -1.41 -13.37
C HIS A 36 -9.29 -0.55 -13.19
N SER A 37 -8.07 -1.11 -13.10
CA SER A 37 -6.87 -0.29 -12.86
C SER A 37 -5.59 -0.83 -13.48
N ASP A 38 -4.82 0.08 -14.07
CA ASP A 38 -3.43 -0.13 -14.49
C ASP A 38 -2.41 0.08 -13.33
N ASP A 39 -2.84 0.58 -12.17
CA ASP A 39 -1.94 1.07 -11.11
C ASP A 39 -2.08 0.30 -9.80
N VAL A 40 -1.60 -0.95 -9.77
CA VAL A 40 -1.30 -1.63 -8.50
C VAL A 40 0.10 -1.16 -8.06
N PRO A 41 0.24 -0.49 -6.89
CA PRO A 41 1.53 0.05 -6.49
C PRO A 41 2.48 -1.06 -6.03
N THR A 42 3.78 -0.86 -6.28
CA THR A 42 4.85 -1.63 -5.63
C THR A 42 5.01 -1.17 -4.17
N ILE A 43 5.75 -1.91 -3.35
CA ILE A 43 6.11 -1.46 -1.99
C ILE A 43 6.85 -0.11 -2.04
N ALA A 44 7.75 0.08 -3.01
CA ALA A 44 8.43 1.36 -3.20
C ALA A 44 7.43 2.46 -3.57
N GLY A 45 6.49 2.19 -4.48
CA GLY A 45 5.44 3.14 -4.85
C GLY A 45 4.52 3.50 -3.67
N LEU A 46 4.23 2.56 -2.77
CA LEU A 46 3.48 2.84 -1.54
C LEU A 46 4.27 3.73 -0.57
N LEU A 47 5.58 3.54 -0.47
CA LEU A 47 6.45 4.41 0.35
C LEU A 47 6.54 5.81 -0.24
N ASP A 48 6.69 5.94 -1.57
CA ASP A 48 6.68 7.22 -2.27
C ASP A 48 5.33 7.93 -2.10
N LEU A 49 4.21 7.20 -2.16
CA LEU A 49 2.88 7.74 -1.89
C LEU A 49 2.77 8.29 -0.46
N ALA A 50 3.30 7.57 0.52
CA ALA A 50 3.31 8.02 1.91
C ALA A 50 4.20 9.26 2.10
N GLU A 51 5.34 9.35 1.43
CA GLU A 51 6.19 10.56 1.44
C GLU A 51 5.46 11.74 0.79
N GLN A 52 4.87 11.54 -0.39
CA GLN A 52 4.11 12.59 -1.07
C GLN A 52 2.93 13.08 -0.22
N ALA A 53 2.22 12.20 0.46
CA ALA A 53 1.14 12.59 1.37
C ALA A 53 1.63 13.47 2.53
N ARG A 54 2.83 13.18 3.09
CA ARG A 54 3.44 14.03 4.11
C ARG A 54 3.79 15.41 3.55
N ASP A 55 4.36 15.46 2.35
CA ASP A 55 4.74 16.71 1.68
C ASP A 55 3.50 17.55 1.31
N ASP A 56 2.40 16.89 0.95
CA ASP A 56 1.12 17.53 0.63
C ASP A 56 0.36 18.02 1.89
N GLY A 57 0.83 17.65 3.09
CA GLY A 57 0.27 18.11 4.36
C GLY A 57 -0.88 17.25 4.89
N ALA A 58 -0.85 15.94 4.65
CA ALA A 58 -1.75 14.99 5.29
C ALA A 58 -1.76 15.14 6.83
N ASP A 59 -2.92 14.98 7.47
CA ASP A 59 -3.06 15.09 8.94
C ASP A 59 -2.24 14.01 9.66
N GLU A 60 -2.26 12.77 9.16
CA GLU A 60 -1.47 11.66 9.71
C GLU A 60 -0.89 10.77 8.60
N VAL A 61 0.38 10.38 8.74
CA VAL A 61 0.99 9.34 7.91
C VAL A 61 1.86 8.42 8.76
N THR A 62 1.46 7.17 8.88
CA THR A 62 2.15 6.14 9.67
C THR A 62 2.71 5.05 8.75
N THR A 63 3.93 4.60 9.04
CA THR A 63 4.58 3.47 8.37
C THR A 63 5.14 2.53 9.43
N ASP A 64 4.57 1.34 9.52
CA ASP A 64 4.95 0.32 10.49
C ASP A 64 5.96 -0.65 9.90
N TYR A 65 6.94 -1.05 10.70
CA TYR A 65 7.93 -2.05 10.33
C TYR A 65 7.85 -3.29 11.23
N PRO A 66 8.18 -4.49 10.71
CA PRO A 66 8.28 -5.70 11.50
C PRO A 66 9.20 -5.52 12.72
N LYS A 67 8.79 -6.04 13.87
CA LYS A 67 9.54 -5.87 15.13
C LYS A 67 10.97 -6.38 15.01
N GLY A 68 11.93 -5.48 15.23
CA GLY A 68 13.37 -5.79 15.19
C GLY A 68 14.01 -5.64 13.82
N ALA A 69 13.24 -5.31 12.78
CA ALA A 69 13.79 -4.77 11.54
C ALA A 69 14.16 -3.30 11.75
N PRO A 70 15.33 -2.84 11.28
CA PRO A 70 15.62 -1.41 11.24
C PRO A 70 14.64 -0.72 10.28
N GLU A 71 14.13 0.45 10.67
CA GLU A 71 13.28 1.26 9.80
C GLU A 71 14.04 1.58 8.50
N GLY A 72 13.41 1.29 7.36
CA GLY A 72 14.02 1.46 6.04
C GLY A 72 14.95 0.32 5.60
N GLU A 73 15.18 -0.72 6.41
CA GLU A 73 16.00 -1.90 6.06
C GLU A 73 15.16 -3.17 5.78
N GLY A 74 14.00 -3.00 5.16
CA GLY A 74 13.08 -4.08 4.78
C GLY A 74 11.70 -3.56 4.37
N PRO A 75 10.78 -4.43 3.93
CA PRO A 75 9.42 -4.00 3.63
C PRO A 75 8.71 -3.53 4.91
N PRO A 76 7.89 -2.46 4.84
CA PRO A 76 6.98 -2.14 5.91
C PRO A 76 5.96 -3.27 6.10
N SER A 77 5.38 -3.39 7.29
CA SER A 77 4.23 -4.28 7.56
C SER A 77 2.89 -3.56 7.36
N GLY A 78 2.89 -2.23 7.43
CA GLY A 78 1.68 -1.43 7.28
C GLY A 78 1.98 0.02 6.92
N ILE A 79 1.08 0.63 6.16
CA ILE A 79 1.08 2.06 5.84
C ILE A 79 -0.34 2.57 6.03
N THR A 80 -0.48 3.68 6.75
CA THR A 80 -1.75 4.40 6.93
C THR A 80 -1.56 5.86 6.57
N ILE A 81 -2.47 6.42 5.79
CA ILE A 81 -2.51 7.83 5.40
C ILE A 81 -3.90 8.35 5.76
N ASP A 82 -3.97 9.39 6.57
CA ASP A 82 -5.16 10.21 6.81
C ASP A 82 -4.86 11.60 6.23
N ARG A 83 -5.51 11.95 5.12
CA ARG A 83 -5.20 13.18 4.39
C ARG A 83 -5.85 14.38 5.08
N ASP A 84 -7.11 14.27 5.46
CA ASP A 84 -7.84 15.28 6.21
C ASP A 84 -8.72 14.58 7.26
N ARG A 85 -8.35 14.72 8.54
CA ARG A 85 -9.09 14.12 9.66
C ARG A 85 -10.58 14.48 9.70
N ASP A 86 -10.98 15.59 9.08
CA ASP A 86 -12.38 16.03 9.03
C ASP A 86 -13.12 15.51 7.78
N ALA A 87 -12.43 14.89 6.83
CA ALA A 87 -13.02 14.13 5.72
C ALA A 87 -13.47 12.74 6.18
N ILE A 88 -14.44 12.16 5.45
CA ILE A 88 -15.13 10.94 5.91
C ILE A 88 -14.47 9.65 5.38
N ASP A 89 -13.89 9.69 4.18
CA ASP A 89 -13.48 8.49 3.45
C ASP A 89 -12.20 8.73 2.65
N ASP A 90 -11.30 9.58 3.14
CA ASP A 90 -10.04 9.87 2.47
C ASP A 90 -8.81 9.18 3.05
N GLU A 91 -9.02 8.34 4.06
CA GLU A 91 -7.98 7.52 4.63
C GLU A 91 -7.61 6.36 3.70
N GLU A 92 -6.32 6.02 3.66
CA GLU A 92 -5.76 4.92 2.89
C GLU A 92 -5.00 3.99 3.83
N CYS A 93 -5.22 2.68 3.68
CA CYS A 93 -4.57 1.68 4.52
C CYS A 93 -4.05 0.51 3.69
N TYR A 94 -2.76 0.23 3.82
CA TYR A 94 -2.09 -0.85 3.13
C TYR A 94 -1.43 -1.77 4.15
N THR A 95 -1.73 -3.06 4.08
CA THR A 95 -1.09 -4.09 4.92
C THR A 95 -0.24 -4.98 4.03
N ILE A 96 1.04 -5.13 4.37
CA ILE A 96 1.95 -6.05 3.70
C ILE A 96 2.06 -7.29 4.59
N SER A 97 1.23 -8.30 4.31
CA SER A 97 1.15 -9.51 5.12
C SER A 97 2.20 -10.56 4.80
N ASP A 98 2.75 -10.53 3.59
CA ASP A 98 3.81 -11.44 3.13
C ASP A 98 4.77 -10.66 2.21
N TYR A 99 6.05 -11.06 2.21
CA TYR A 99 7.08 -10.54 1.34
C TYR A 99 8.17 -11.58 1.15
N THR A 100 8.41 -11.94 -0.11
CA THR A 100 9.54 -12.79 -0.50
C THR A 100 10.46 -11.97 -1.41
N PRO A 101 11.73 -11.72 -1.00
CA PRO A 101 12.68 -11.04 -1.88
C PRO A 101 13.03 -11.93 -3.08
N ALA A 102 13.38 -11.31 -4.21
CA ALA A 102 13.99 -12.02 -5.32
C ALA A 102 15.28 -12.72 -4.87
N ALA A 103 15.50 -13.94 -5.37
CA ALA A 103 16.63 -14.79 -5.02
C ALA A 103 17.96 -14.35 -5.66
#